data_AF-A0A7Y3FV66-F1
#
_entry.id   AF-A0A7Y3FV66-F1
#
_cell.length_a   1.000
_cell.length_b   1.000
_cell.length_c   1.000
_cell.angle_alpha   90.00
_cell.angle_beta   90.00
_cell.angle_gamma   90.00
#
_symmetry.space_group_name_H-M   'P 1'
#
loop_
_entity.id
_entity.type
_entity.pdbx_description
1 polymer ?
#
loop_
_entity_poly.entity_id
_entity_poly.type
_entity_poly.pdbx_seq_one_letter_code
_entity_poly.pdbx_strand_id
1 'polypeptide(L)' 'METTYVVGDIHGCYDKLIALMDKINIDLDSENLVFLGDYIDRGPDSYEVVEYLINLKEKYPDIVFLKGNHEDMLEKYISE' A
#
# COMPACT_ATOMS: atom_id res chain seq x y z
N MET A 1 -19.32 -12.68 -8.70
CA MET A 1 -18.03 -12.08 -9.08
C MET A 1 -17.56 -11.36 -7.85
N GLU A 2 -16.38 -11.70 -7.34
CA GLU A 2 -15.76 -10.96 -6.24
C GLU A 2 -15.31 -9.59 -6.76
N THR A 3 -15.52 -8.55 -5.96
CA THR A 3 -15.03 -7.20 -6.26
C THR A 3 -13.52 -7.17 -6.06
N THR A 4 -12.79 -6.48 -6.94
CA THR A 4 -11.36 -6.22 -6.76
C THR A 4 -11.12 -4.72 -6.69
N TYR A 5 -10.54 -4.27 -5.59
CA TYR A 5 -10.07 -2.90 -5.41
C TYR A 5 -8.60 -2.82 -5.79
N VAL A 6 -8.26 -1.78 -6.54
CA VAL A 6 -6.89 -1.52 -6.97
C VAL A 6 -6.51 -0.12 -6.52
N VAL A 7 -5.52 -0.03 -5.65
CA VAL A 7 -5.00 1.23 -5.08
C VAL A 7 -3.72 1.59 -5.82
N GLY A 8 -3.72 2.78 -6.43
CA GLY A 8 -2.54 3.34 -7.09
C GLY A 8 -1.51 3.89 -6.10
N ASP A 9 -0.62 4.73 -6.63
CA ASP A 9 0.52 5.30 -5.91
C ASP A 9 0.09 6.02 -4.61
N ILE A 10 0.84 5.80 -3.54
CA ILE A 10 0.56 6.40 -2.22
C ILE A 10 1.57 7.52 -1.92
N HIS A 11 2.84 7.32 -2.28
CA HIS A 11 3.91 8.31 -2.15
C HIS A 11 3.93 9.00 -0.78
N GLY A 12 4.03 8.22 0.30
CA GLY A 12 4.14 8.74 1.66
C GLY A 12 2.95 9.59 2.12
N CYS A 13 1.80 9.55 1.44
CA CYS A 13 0.61 10.33 1.81
C CYS A 13 -0.30 9.53 2.75
N TYR A 14 0.15 9.29 3.98
CA TYR A 14 -0.54 8.45 4.96
C TYR A 14 -2.00 8.87 5.18
N ASP A 15 -2.27 10.16 5.41
CA ASP A 15 -3.64 10.66 5.62
C ASP A 15 -4.58 10.35 4.45
N LYS A 16 -4.07 10.39 3.21
CA LYS A 16 -4.85 10.07 2.02
C LYS A 16 -5.14 8.58 1.92
N LEU A 17 -4.17 7.74 2.30
CA LEU A 17 -4.35 6.29 2.36
C LEU A 17 -5.44 5.94 3.37
N ILE A 18 -5.37 6.44 4.59
CA ILE A 18 -6.39 6.15 5.63
C ILE A 18 -7.78 6.64 5.18
N ALA A 19 -7.87 7.88 4.67
CA ALA A 19 -9.13 8.41 4.18
C ALA A 19 -9.71 7.60 3.00
N LEU A 20 -8.86 7.03 2.14
CA LEU A 20 -9.28 6.12 1.08
C LEU A 20 -9.82 4.81 1.65
N MET A 21 -9.09 4.19 2.57
CA MET A 21 -9.47 2.92 3.19
C MET A 21 -10.81 3.03 3.93
N ASP A 22 -11.02 4.12 4.66
CA ASP A 22 -12.30 4.41 5.33
C ASP A 22 -13.45 4.60 4.33
N LYS A 23 -13.16 5.20 3.17
CA LYS A 23 -14.16 5.49 2.14
C LYS A 23 -14.59 4.25 1.36
N ILE A 24 -13.66 3.34 1.06
CA ILE A 24 -13.99 2.13 0.30
C ILE A 24 -14.69 1.08 1.15
N ASN A 25 -14.55 1.12 2.48
CA ASN A 25 -15.18 0.21 3.44
C ASN A 25 -15.16 -1.25 2.94
N ILE A 26 -13.97 -1.69 2.56
CA ILE A 26 -13.72 -2.98 1.92
C ILE A 26 -13.89 -4.13 2.93
N ASP A 27 -14.56 -5.20 2.50
CA ASP A 27 -14.65 -6.45 3.24
C ASP A 27 -13.53 -7.40 2.78
N LEU A 28 -12.41 -7.39 3.50
CA LEU A 28 -11.21 -8.18 3.15
C LEU A 28 -11.39 -9.70 3.31
N ASP A 29 -12.52 -10.16 3.85
CA ASP A 29 -12.85 -11.59 3.92
C ASP A 29 -13.56 -12.09 2.64
N SER A 30 -14.07 -11.19 1.79
CA SER A 30 -14.84 -11.53 0.59
C SER A 30 -14.47 -10.72 -0.67
N GLU A 31 -13.61 -9.71 -0.54
CA GLU A 31 -13.17 -8.83 -1.61
C GLU A 31 -11.65 -8.80 -1.74
N ASN A 32 -11.17 -8.61 -2.97
CA ASN A 32 -9.74 -8.60 -3.25
C ASN A 32 -9.18 -7.17 -3.19
N LEU A 33 -7.95 -7.02 -2.68
CA LEU A 33 -7.24 -5.74 -2.63
C LEU A 33 -5.83 -5.88 -3.23
N VAL A 34 -5.50 -4.97 -4.14
CA VAL A 34 -4.20 -4.90 -4.80
C VAL A 34 -3.63 -3.48 -4.70
N PHE A 35 -2.40 -3.36 -4.20
CA PHE A 35 -1.64 -2.12 -4.20
C PHE A 35 -0.61 -2.12 -5.32
N LEU A 36 -0.58 -1.08 -6.15
CA LEU A 36 0.22 -1.04 -7.38
C LEU A 36 1.71 -0.70 -7.21
N GLY A 37 2.13 -0.30 -6.01
CA GLY A 37 3.50 0.13 -5.71
C GLY A 37 3.57 1.63 -5.40
N ASP A 38 4.79 2.16 -5.37
CA ASP A 38 5.08 3.58 -5.12
C ASP A 38 4.46 4.05 -3.79
N TYR A 39 4.83 3.35 -2.73
CA TYR A 39 4.38 3.58 -1.37
C TYR A 39 5.14 4.71 -0.70
N ILE A 40 6.42 4.85 -1.03
CA ILE A 40 7.34 5.80 -0.43
C ILE A 40 7.59 7.02 -1.33
N ASP A 41 8.37 7.96 -0.80
CA ASP A 41 8.87 9.16 -1.46
C ASP A 41 7.78 10.20 -1.76
N ARG A 42 8.19 11.45 -2.06
CA ARG A 42 7.37 12.67 -2.31
C ARG A 42 6.50 13.16 -1.15
N GLY A 43 5.77 12.28 -0.47
CA GLY A 43 4.98 12.62 0.71
C GLY A 43 5.79 12.54 2.00
N PRO A 44 5.31 13.19 3.07
CA PRO A 44 6.07 13.33 4.31
C PRO A 44 6.10 12.07 5.17
N ASP A 45 5.13 11.16 5.01
CA ASP A 45 4.83 10.10 6.00
C ASP A 45 5.08 8.71 5.41
N SER A 46 6.24 8.53 4.74
CA SER A 46 6.60 7.24 4.12
C SER A 46 6.72 6.10 5.13
N TYR A 47 7.18 6.40 6.36
CA TYR A 47 7.29 5.40 7.43
C TYR A 47 5.90 4.87 7.82
N GLU A 48 4.96 5.77 8.07
CA GLU A 48 3.60 5.48 8.50
C GLU A 48 2.84 4.69 7.44
N VAL A 49 3.05 5.00 6.15
CA VAL A 49 2.51 4.21 5.04
C VAL A 49 3.04 2.78 5.10
N VAL A 50 4.36 2.59 5.15
CA VAL A 50 4.96 1.24 5.14
C VAL A 50 4.55 0.44 6.38
N GLU A 51 4.57 1.05 7.57
CA GLU A 51 4.14 0.42 8.82
C GLU A 51 2.68 -0.05 8.73
N TYR A 52 1.79 0.80 8.20
CA TYR A 52 0.39 0.44 7.99
C TYR A 52 0.24 -0.73 7.02
N LEU A 53 0.91 -0.70 5.87
CA LEU A 53 0.78 -1.75 4.84
C LEU A 53 1.35 -3.09 5.34
N ILE A 54 2.43 -3.09 6.13
CA ILE A 54 2.96 -4.30 6.78
C ILE A 54 1.93 -4.89 7.74
N ASN A 55 1.40 -4.08 8.66
CA ASN A 55 0.38 -4.52 9.61
C ASN A 55 -0.87 -5.06 8.89
N LEU A 56 -1.26 -4.42 7.79
CA LEU A 56 -2.38 -4.85 6.96
C LEU A 56 -2.11 -6.21 6.30
N LYS A 57 -0.90 -6.45 5.78
CA LYS A 57 -0.48 -7.73 5.20
C LYS A 57 -0.41 -8.85 6.23
N GLU A 58 0.05 -8.55 7.45
CA GLU A 58 0.07 -9.52 8.55
C GLU A 58 -1.34 -9.96 8.95
N LYS A 59 -2.29 -9.02 8.96
CA LYS A 59 -3.69 -9.30 9.28
C LYS A 59 -4.43 -10.00 8.13
N TYR A 60 -4.12 -9.64 6.89
CA TYR A 60 -4.77 -10.14 5.68
C TYR A 60 -3.72 -10.60 4.65
N PRO A 61 -3.27 -11.86 4.73
CA PRO A 61 -2.14 -12.35 3.94
C PRO A 61 -2.44 -12.46 2.44
N ASP A 62 -3.70 -12.40 2.01
CA ASP A 62 -4.08 -12.53 0.61
C ASP A 62 -4.00 -11.21 -0.18
N ILE A 63 -3.79 -10.07 0.50
CA ILE A 63 -3.60 -8.77 -0.16
C ILE A 63 -2.31 -8.78 -0.98
N VAL A 64 -2.40 -8.26 -2.21
CA VAL A 64 -1.27 -8.17 -3.14
C VAL A 64 -0.62 -6.80 -3.06
N PHE A 65 0.71 -6.79 -2.94
CA PHE A 65 1.54 -5.58 -2.94
C PHE A 65 2.56 -5.69 -4.06
N LEU A 66 2.42 -4.86 -5.09
CA LEU A 66 3.39 -4.78 -6.19
C LEU A 66 4.55 -3.87 -5.82
N LYS A 67 5.74 -4.16 -6.35
CA LYS A 67 6.91 -3.30 -6.17
C LYS A 67 6.88 -2.17 -7.19
N GLY A 68 6.82 -0.92 -6.73
CA GLY A 68 6.95 0.26 -7.57
C GLY A 68 8.41 0.58 -7.90
N ASN A 69 8.63 1.58 -8.77
CA ASN A 69 9.98 2.02 -9.08
C ASN A 69 10.62 2.79 -7.91
N HIS A 70 9.83 3.40 -7.04
CA HIS A 70 10.36 4.07 -5.85
C HIS A 70 10.91 3.06 -4.82
N GLU A 71 10.23 1.93 -4.60
CA GLU A 71 10.75 0.84 -3.77
C GLU A 71 12.02 0.23 -4.38
N ASP A 72 12.04 0.02 -5.71
CA ASP A 72 13.22 -0.51 -6.41
C ASP A 72 14.44 0.42 -6.31
N MET A 73 14.22 1.74 -6.38
CA MET A 73 15.29 2.73 -6.16
C MET A 73 15.82 2.70 -4.74
N LEU A 74 14.95 2.62 -3.73
CA LEU A 74 15.38 2.52 -2.33
C LEU A 74 16.16 1.22 -2.10
N GLU A 75 15.65 0.09 -2.58
CA GLU A 75 16.30 -1.22 -2.46
C GLU A 75 17.72 -1.20 -3.05
N LYS A 76 17.89 -0.60 -4.22
CA LYS A 76 19.21 -0.42 -4.84
C LYS A 76 20.12 0.45 -3.98
N TYR A 77 19.61 1.59 -3.49
CA TYR A 77 20.39 2.51 -2.66
C TYR A 77 20.90 1.87 -1.36
N ILE A 78 20.10 1.04 -0.70
CA ILE A 78 20.49 0.39 0.57
C ILE A 78 21.35 -0.87 0.36
N SER A 79 21.40 -1.40 -0.87
CA SER A 79 22.17 -2.61 -1.21
C SER A 79 23.57 -2.29 -1.73
N GLU A 80 23.90 -1.01 -1.91
CA GLU A 80 25.24 -0.49 -2.22
C GLU A 80 26.03 -0.16 -0.94
#